data_AF-A0A7K2YP71-F1
#
_entry.id   AF-A0A7K2YP71-F1
#
_cell.length_a   1.000
_cell.length_b   1.000
_cell.length_c   1.000
_cell.angle_alpha   90.00
_cell.angle_beta   90.00
_cell.angle_gamma   90.00
#
_symmetry.space_group_name_H-M   'P 1'
#
loop_
_entity.id
_entity.type
_entity.pdbx_description
1 polymer ?
#
loop_
_entity_poly.entity_id
_entity_poly.type
_entity_poly.pdbx_seq_one_letter_code
_entity_poly.pdbx_strand_id
1 'polypeptide(L)'
;MPAPSESEVVVVRAETGGAETGGAGTGRGGTGEAGSRARTGRAGSGGAKQLRNGAVGRYGERVAARYLIEHGMVVLDRNWRCRDGEIDIVARDGPTLVVCEVKTRRAGGFEHPMATIGAAKARRLRLLAERWLLAHPPAGQPGRDVRIDLVAIVPSASGAAHVEHVRGMC
;
A
#
# COMPACT_ATOMS: atom_id res chain seq x y z
N MET A 1 15.36 -15.79 19.76
CA MET A 1 13.88 -15.73 19.81
C MET A 1 13.49 -14.35 19.31
N PRO A 2 12.87 -14.17 18.12
CA PRO A 2 12.22 -12.89 17.85
C PRO A 2 11.03 -12.75 18.81
N ALA A 3 10.83 -11.54 19.33
CA ALA A 3 9.67 -11.20 20.15
C ALA A 3 8.37 -11.52 19.36
N PRO A 4 7.25 -11.84 20.04
CA PRO A 4 5.97 -11.95 19.35
C PRO A 4 5.71 -10.63 18.58
N SER A 5 5.28 -10.73 17.33
CA SER A 5 4.86 -9.56 16.55
C SER A 5 3.75 -8.86 17.31
N GLU A 6 4.00 -7.65 17.79
CA GLU A 6 2.98 -6.84 18.46
C GLU A 6 1.93 -6.46 17.42
N SER A 7 0.70 -6.95 17.62
CA SER A 7 -0.47 -6.59 16.85
C SER A 7 -1.28 -5.56 17.63
N GLU A 8 -1.41 -4.35 17.09
CA GLU A 8 -2.21 -3.29 17.70
C GLU A 8 -3.52 -3.10 16.90
N VAL A 9 -4.66 -3.01 17.59
CA VAL A 9 -5.97 -2.76 16.97
C VAL A 9 -6.51 -1.41 17.43
N VAL A 10 -6.72 -0.48 16.49
CA VAL A 10 -7.16 0.89 16.77
C VAL A 10 -8.34 1.27 15.88
N VAL A 11 -9.27 2.06 16.41
CA VAL A 11 -10.40 2.60 15.66
C VAL A 11 -10.03 3.97 15.11
N VAL A 12 -9.98 4.11 13.78
CA VAL A 12 -9.59 5.34 13.09
C VAL A 12 -10.76 5.88 12.28
N ARG A 13 -11.23 7.10 12.60
CA ARG A 13 -12.36 7.75 11.91
C ARG A 13 -11.96 8.19 10.51
N ALA A 14 -12.54 7.64 9.44
CA ALA A 14 -12.26 8.17 8.10
C ALA A 14 -12.79 9.60 7.98
N GLU A 15 -11.95 10.55 7.57
CA GLU A 15 -12.46 11.88 7.23
C GLU A 15 -13.30 11.76 5.95
N THR A 16 -14.49 12.35 5.97
CA THR A 16 -15.24 12.61 4.75
C THR A 16 -14.52 13.74 4.02
N GLY A 17 -13.61 13.39 3.10
CA GLY A 17 -12.85 14.37 2.35
C GLY A 17 -13.76 15.34 1.60
N GLY A 18 -13.61 16.63 1.90
CA GLY A 18 -14.10 17.73 1.09
C GLY A 18 -13.45 17.72 -0.28
N ALA A 19 -14.20 18.13 -1.30
CA ALA A 19 -13.76 18.19 -2.68
C ALA A 19 -12.65 19.24 -2.85
N GLU A 20 -11.46 18.81 -3.27
CA GLU A 20 -10.43 19.71 -3.77
C GLU A 20 -10.67 19.95 -5.25
N THR A 21 -10.91 21.22 -5.60
CA THR A 21 -11.11 21.75 -6.94
C THR A 21 -9.81 22.29 -7.54
N GLY A 22 -9.55 21.97 -8.81
CA GLY A 22 -8.67 22.73 -9.73
C GLY A 22 -7.19 22.35 -9.70
N GLY A 23 -6.45 22.28 -10.81
CA GLY A 23 -6.71 22.82 -12.14
C GLY A 23 -5.77 22.25 -13.21
N ALA A 24 -6.12 22.61 -14.45
CA ALA A 24 -5.61 22.09 -15.71
C ALA A 24 -4.20 22.58 -16.09
N GLY A 25 -3.52 21.80 -16.94
CA GLY A 25 -2.29 22.19 -17.63
C GLY A 25 -2.14 21.40 -18.94
N THR A 26 -2.19 22.11 -20.05
CA THR A 26 -2.28 21.67 -21.45
C THR A 26 -0.94 21.26 -22.08
N GLY A 27 -0.96 20.38 -23.10
CA GLY A 27 0.17 20.23 -24.05
C GLY A 27 -0.03 19.16 -25.14
N ARG A 28 -0.30 19.61 -26.38
CA ARG A 28 -0.27 18.86 -27.67
C ARG A 28 1.18 18.47 -28.02
N GLY A 29 1.57 17.55 -28.90
CA GLY A 29 0.95 16.70 -29.94
C GLY A 29 2.05 16.01 -30.77
N GLY A 30 1.67 15.15 -31.75
CA GLY A 30 2.55 14.59 -32.82
C GLY A 30 2.59 13.05 -32.86
N THR A 31 1.68 12.36 -33.57
CA THR A 31 1.73 11.89 -34.99
C THR A 31 2.79 10.83 -35.32
N GLY A 32 2.35 9.64 -35.73
CA GLY A 32 3.15 8.60 -36.39
C GLY A 32 2.46 7.23 -36.43
N GLU A 33 1.90 6.88 -37.59
CA GLU A 33 1.34 5.57 -37.98
C GLU A 33 2.43 4.47 -37.90
N ALA A 34 2.23 3.14 -38.01
CA ALA A 34 1.18 2.31 -38.58
C ALA A 34 1.38 0.86 -38.06
N GLY A 35 0.36 0.01 -38.22
CA GLY A 35 0.60 -1.37 -38.64
C GLY A 35 0.19 -2.51 -37.70
N SER A 36 -0.93 -3.14 -38.09
CA SER A 36 -1.00 -4.58 -38.37
C SER A 36 -1.54 -5.55 -37.29
N ARG A 37 -2.70 -6.10 -37.67
CA ARG A 37 -3.19 -7.48 -37.52
C ARG A 37 -3.82 -7.90 -36.18
N ALA A 38 -5.13 -8.14 -36.33
CA ALA A 38 -6.01 -8.87 -35.44
C ALA A 38 -5.43 -10.21 -34.97
N ARG A 39 -5.59 -10.46 -33.67
CA ARG A 39 -5.75 -11.80 -33.11
C ARG A 39 -6.89 -11.78 -32.11
N THR A 40 -7.90 -12.59 -32.41
CA THR A 40 -9.03 -12.96 -31.56
C THR A 40 -8.52 -13.63 -30.29
N GLY A 41 -9.05 -13.24 -29.13
CA GLY A 41 -8.62 -13.77 -27.84
C GLY A 41 -9.50 -13.32 -26.68
N ARG A 42 -10.62 -14.04 -26.51
CA ARG A 42 -11.38 -14.30 -25.27
C ARG A 42 -11.41 -13.18 -24.21
N ALA A 43 -12.55 -12.50 -24.11
CA ALA A 43 -12.88 -11.58 -23.03
C ALA A 43 -12.75 -12.27 -21.66
N GLY A 44 -11.67 -11.94 -20.94
CA GLY A 44 -11.48 -12.31 -19.55
C GLY A 44 -12.21 -11.32 -18.64
N SER A 45 -13.01 -11.86 -17.71
CA SER A 45 -13.85 -11.19 -16.71
C SER A 45 -13.08 -10.33 -15.66
N GLY A 46 -11.87 -9.85 -15.96
CA GLY A 46 -10.99 -9.13 -15.04
C GLY A 46 -11.27 -7.64 -14.87
N GLY A 47 -11.90 -6.99 -15.85
CA GLY A 47 -12.05 -5.53 -15.88
C GLY A 47 -12.98 -4.96 -14.79
N ALA A 48 -14.08 -5.66 -14.47
CA ALA A 48 -15.04 -5.20 -13.46
C ALA A 48 -14.55 -5.43 -12.01
N LYS A 49 -13.66 -6.42 -11.79
CA LYS A 49 -13.06 -6.71 -10.48
C LYS A 49 -11.96 -5.70 -10.13
N GLN A 50 -11.20 -5.24 -11.13
CA GLN A 50 -10.15 -4.23 -10.98
C GLN A 50 -10.71 -2.84 -10.58
N LEU A 51 -11.83 -2.44 -11.19
CA LEU A 51 -12.44 -1.11 -10.98
C LEU A 51 -13.22 -0.99 -9.66
N ARG A 52 -13.90 -2.06 -9.23
CA ARG A 52 -14.61 -2.11 -7.93
C ARG A 52 -13.65 -2.22 -6.73
N ASN A 53 -12.47 -2.79 -6.94
CA ASN A 53 -11.45 -2.94 -5.89
C ASN A 53 -10.56 -1.69 -5.73
N GLY A 54 -10.41 -0.85 -6.76
CA GLY A 54 -9.52 0.32 -6.70
C GLY A 54 -9.96 1.38 -5.69
N ALA A 55 -11.25 1.68 -5.59
CA ALA A 55 -11.75 2.66 -4.62
C ALA A 55 -11.59 2.18 -3.16
N VAL A 56 -11.84 0.89 -2.92
CA VAL A 56 -11.66 0.24 -1.62
C VAL A 56 -10.17 0.18 -1.24
N GLY A 57 -9.30 -0.17 -2.18
CA GLY A 57 -7.85 -0.17 -1.98
C GLY A 57 -7.31 1.22 -1.65
N ARG A 58 -7.69 2.25 -2.43
CA ARG A 58 -7.31 3.65 -2.15
C ARG A 58 -7.84 4.13 -0.81
N TYR A 59 -9.04 3.72 -0.40
CA TYR A 59 -9.56 4.03 0.93
C TYR A 59 -8.68 3.42 2.02
N GLY A 60 -8.36 2.13 1.90
CA GLY A 60 -7.49 1.44 2.86
C GLY A 60 -6.12 2.08 2.98
N GLU A 61 -5.48 2.38 1.85
CA GLU A 61 -4.16 3.03 1.83
C GLU A 61 -4.19 4.39 2.51
N ARG A 62 -5.25 5.21 2.30
CA ARG A 62 -5.40 6.48 3.01
C ARG A 62 -5.55 6.30 4.52
N VAL A 63 -6.40 5.36 4.95
CA VAL A 63 -6.61 5.10 6.38
C VAL A 63 -5.32 4.56 7.02
N ALA A 64 -4.62 3.66 6.35
CA ALA A 64 -3.35 3.11 6.81
C ALA A 64 -2.27 4.19 6.93
N ALA A 65 -2.10 5.04 5.91
CA ALA A 65 -1.11 6.12 5.94
C ALA A 65 -1.36 7.08 7.11
N ARG A 66 -2.62 7.48 7.32
CA ARG A 66 -2.98 8.34 8.45
C ARG A 66 -2.70 7.67 9.79
N TYR A 67 -3.13 6.42 9.95
CA TYR A 67 -2.85 5.64 11.15
C TYR A 67 -1.34 5.62 11.46
N LEU A 68 -0.49 5.31 10.47
CA LEU A 68 0.96 5.27 10.67
C LEU A 68 1.52 6.64 11.10
N ILE A 69 1.01 7.73 10.53
CA ILE A 69 1.39 9.10 10.90
C ILE A 69 0.98 9.43 12.34
N GLU A 70 -0.26 9.11 12.72
CA GLU A 70 -0.79 9.31 14.08
C GLU A 70 0.01 8.50 15.12
N HIS A 71 0.64 7.40 14.71
CA HIS A 71 1.50 6.56 15.56
C HIS A 71 3.00 6.89 15.41
N GLY A 72 3.32 8.11 14.95
CA GLY A 72 4.68 8.68 14.99
C GLY A 72 5.59 8.30 13.83
N MET A 73 5.08 7.59 12.81
CA MET A 73 5.86 7.26 11.62
C MET A 73 5.81 8.37 10.58
N VAL A 74 6.88 8.50 9.79
CA VAL A 74 6.92 9.41 8.63
C VAL A 74 6.61 8.61 7.38
N VAL A 75 5.48 8.87 6.72
CA VAL A 75 5.18 8.29 5.40
C VAL A 75 6.08 8.95 4.35
N LEU A 76 6.91 8.15 3.69
CA LEU A 76 7.86 8.59 2.67
C LEU A 76 7.26 8.48 1.27
N ASP A 77 6.49 7.43 1.03
CA ASP A 77 5.92 7.14 -0.28
C ASP A 77 4.65 6.28 -0.15
N ARG A 78 3.76 6.40 -1.15
CA ARG A 78 2.51 5.63 -1.23
C ARG A 78 2.30 5.11 -2.63
N ASN A 79 1.81 3.87 -2.76
CA ASN A 79 1.59 3.19 -4.04
C ASN A 79 2.83 3.27 -4.96
N TRP A 80 4.02 3.11 -4.37
CA TRP A 80 5.30 3.19 -5.09
C TRP A 80 5.46 1.99 -6.01
N ARG A 81 5.92 2.21 -7.24
CA ARG A 81 5.95 1.19 -8.30
C ARG A 81 7.29 1.20 -9.02
N CYS A 82 7.79 0.00 -9.33
CA CYS A 82 8.92 -0.20 -10.21
C CYS A 82 8.66 -1.44 -11.10
N ARG A 83 9.63 -1.79 -11.96
CA ARG A 83 9.50 -2.98 -12.84
C ARG A 83 9.32 -4.30 -12.09
N ASP A 84 9.82 -4.39 -10.84
CA ASP A 84 9.82 -5.62 -10.03
C ASP A 84 8.53 -5.77 -9.18
N GLY A 85 7.73 -4.71 -9.06
CA GLY A 85 6.49 -4.71 -8.29
C GLY A 85 6.09 -3.37 -7.71
N GLU A 86 5.25 -3.43 -6.68
CA GLU A 86 4.66 -2.29 -6.00
C GLU A 86 4.77 -2.43 -4.48
N ILE A 87 4.88 -1.30 -3.80
CA ILE A 87 4.78 -1.16 -2.34
C ILE A 87 3.58 -0.27 -2.05
N ASP A 88 2.69 -0.70 -1.16
CA ASP A 88 1.51 0.09 -0.79
C ASP A 88 1.92 1.35 -0.01
N ILE A 89 2.74 1.22 1.03
CA ILE A 89 3.27 2.35 1.80
C ILE A 89 4.74 2.10 2.16
N VAL A 90 5.57 3.11 1.94
CA VAL A 90 6.92 3.20 2.50
C VAL A 90 6.90 4.26 3.60
N ALA A 91 7.35 3.89 4.80
CA ALA A 91 7.41 4.77 5.95
C ALA A 91 8.77 4.68 6.64
N ARG A 92 9.02 5.61 7.56
CA ARG A 92 10.18 5.62 8.45
C ARG A 92 9.71 5.64 9.89
N ASP A 93 10.32 4.79 10.68
CA ASP A 93 10.09 4.67 12.11
C ASP A 93 11.46 4.74 12.81
N GLY A 94 11.81 5.93 13.31
CA GLY A 94 13.16 6.23 13.76
C GLY A 94 14.21 5.97 12.67
N PRO A 95 15.20 5.07 12.90
CA PRO A 95 16.18 4.70 11.90
C PRO A 95 15.70 3.59 10.95
N THR A 96 14.52 3.00 11.15
CA THR A 96 14.08 1.83 10.38
C THR A 96 13.25 2.25 9.17
N LEU A 97 13.57 1.69 8.00
CA LEU A 97 12.70 1.76 6.83
C LEU A 97 11.59 0.72 6.98
N VAL A 98 10.34 1.16 6.90
CA VAL A 98 9.18 0.31 7.05
C VAL A 98 8.48 0.17 5.71
N VAL A 99 8.35 -1.07 5.24
CA VAL A 99 7.55 -1.42 4.06
C VAL A 99 6.24 -2.02 4.55
N CYS A 100 5.13 -1.32 4.33
CA CYS A 100 3.83 -1.77 4.76
C CYS A 100 3.03 -2.34 3.58
N GLU A 101 2.49 -3.53 3.77
CA GLU A 101 1.41 -4.08 2.95
C GLU A 101 0.05 -3.65 3.54
N VAL A 102 -0.88 -3.19 2.71
CA VAL A 102 -2.21 -2.75 3.14
C VAL A 102 -3.28 -3.71 2.64
N LYS A 103 -4.09 -4.24 3.56
CA LYS A 103 -5.22 -5.11 3.21
C LYS A 103 -6.53 -4.53 3.69
N THR A 104 -7.44 -4.23 2.77
CA THR A 104 -8.81 -3.81 3.13
C THR A 104 -9.77 -4.98 3.02
N ARG A 105 -10.50 -5.30 4.09
CA ARG A 105 -11.48 -6.40 4.16
C ARG A 105 -12.85 -5.89 4.57
N ARG A 106 -13.94 -6.55 4.15
CA ARG A 106 -15.30 -6.23 4.61
C ARG A 106 -15.53 -6.78 6.02
N ALA A 107 -16.35 -6.10 6.82
CA ALA A 107 -16.81 -6.60 8.10
C ALA A 107 -17.49 -7.98 7.93
N GLY A 108 -17.18 -8.94 8.81
CA GLY A 108 -17.68 -10.32 8.76
C GLY A 108 -16.84 -11.31 7.95
N GLY A 109 -15.78 -10.85 7.26
CA GLY A 109 -14.75 -11.73 6.72
C GLY A 109 -13.83 -12.23 7.83
N PHE A 110 -14.26 -13.27 8.54
CA PHE A 110 -13.41 -13.97 9.51
C PHE A 110 -12.35 -14.77 8.77
N GLU A 111 -11.16 -14.21 8.64
CA GLU A 111 -9.92 -14.99 8.65
C GLU A 111 -8.93 -14.27 9.58
N HIS A 112 -8.95 -14.68 10.84
CA HIS A 112 -7.84 -14.39 11.74
C HIS A 112 -7.44 -15.71 12.40
N PRO A 113 -6.30 -16.29 11.96
CA PRO A 113 -5.25 -16.49 12.95
C PRO A 113 -3.80 -16.37 12.41
N MET A 114 -3.58 -16.14 11.12
CA MET A 114 -2.27 -16.28 10.48
C MET A 114 -2.07 -15.29 9.34
N ALA A 115 -2.29 -14.00 9.57
CA ALA A 115 -2.04 -12.98 8.55
C ALA A 115 -0.54 -12.78 8.26
N THR A 116 0.23 -13.86 8.16
CA THR A 116 1.66 -13.88 7.91
C THR A 116 1.94 -13.52 6.46
N ILE A 117 2.90 -12.62 6.25
CA ILE A 117 3.49 -12.40 4.94
C ILE A 117 4.28 -13.66 4.62
N GLY A 118 3.75 -14.50 3.73
CA GLY A 118 4.41 -15.73 3.32
C GLY A 118 5.83 -15.46 2.79
N ALA A 119 6.75 -16.41 2.97
CA ALA A 119 8.18 -16.22 2.69
C ALA A 119 8.48 -15.67 1.28
N ALA A 120 7.71 -16.10 0.26
CA ALA A 120 7.86 -15.58 -1.10
C ALA A 120 7.52 -14.08 -1.20
N LYS A 121 6.46 -13.64 -0.51
CA LYS A 121 6.06 -12.24 -0.47
C LYS A 121 7.03 -11.41 0.37
N ALA A 122 7.52 -11.93 1.50
CA ALA A 122 8.53 -11.26 2.31
C ALA A 122 9.82 -11.02 1.50
N ARG A 123 10.33 -12.04 0.78
CA ARG A 123 11.48 -11.88 -0.12
C ARG A 123 11.25 -10.80 -1.18
N ARG A 124 10.05 -10.76 -1.77
CA ARG A 124 9.69 -9.74 -2.76
C ARG A 124 9.67 -8.34 -2.14
N LEU A 125 9.08 -8.16 -0.96
CA LEU A 125 9.02 -6.87 -0.27
C LEU A 125 10.43 -6.39 0.14
N ARG A 126 11.34 -7.29 0.55
CA ARG A 126 12.74 -6.95 0.78
C ARG A 126 13.45 -6.45 -0.48
N LEU A 127 13.27 -7.15 -1.61
CA LEU A 127 13.80 -6.70 -2.90
C LEU A 127 13.25 -5.31 -3.26
N LEU A 128 11.95 -5.08 -3.07
CA LEU A 128 11.34 -3.79 -3.36
C LEU A 128 11.85 -2.68 -2.43
N ALA A 129 12.12 -2.98 -1.16
CA ALA A 129 12.76 -2.04 -0.23
C ALA A 129 14.15 -1.62 -0.74
N GLU A 130 14.97 -2.57 -1.19
CA GLU A 130 16.28 -2.28 -1.79
C GLU A 130 16.14 -1.40 -3.03
N ARG A 131 15.19 -1.69 -3.91
CA ARG A 131 14.91 -0.87 -5.10
C ARG A 131 14.48 0.55 -4.72
N TRP A 132 13.64 0.69 -3.70
CA TRP A 132 13.21 1.99 -3.22
C TRP A 132 14.38 2.81 -2.69
N LEU A 133 15.26 2.19 -1.89
CA LEU A 133 16.48 2.83 -1.37
C LEU A 133 17.43 3.29 -2.48
N LEU A 134 17.59 2.49 -3.53
CA LEU A 134 18.42 2.86 -4.69
C LEU A 134 17.82 4.02 -5.49
N ALA A 135 16.49 4.09 -5.59
CA ALA A 135 15.79 5.17 -6.29
C ALA A 135 15.76 6.49 -5.48
N HIS A 136 15.92 6.41 -4.17
CA HIS A 136 15.91 7.55 -3.24
C HIS A 136 17.23 7.66 -2.49
N PRO A 137 18.36 7.92 -3.18
CA PRO A 137 19.67 8.06 -2.56
C PRO A 137 19.64 9.21 -1.54
N PRO A 138 19.89 8.94 -0.25
CA PRO A 138 19.55 9.89 0.80
C PRO A 138 20.63 10.93 1.06
N ALA A 139 20.20 12.16 1.36
CA ALA A 139 20.99 13.21 1.99
C ALA A 139 21.02 13.11 3.54
N GLY A 140 20.77 11.92 4.12
CA GLY A 140 20.66 11.73 5.58
C GLY A 140 19.93 10.45 6.00
N GLN A 141 20.49 9.30 5.59
CA GLN A 141 19.94 7.92 5.66
C GLN A 141 19.02 7.57 6.85
N PRO A 142 17.80 7.03 6.63
CA PRO A 142 17.29 5.99 7.51
C PRO A 142 18.26 4.80 7.47
N GLY A 143 18.51 4.17 8.61
CA GLY A 143 19.43 3.06 8.75
C GLY A 143 19.11 1.88 7.83
N ARG A 144 20.07 0.96 7.71
CA ARG A 144 19.95 -0.28 6.89
C ARG A 144 18.89 -1.26 7.39
N ASP A 145 18.22 -0.94 8.48
CA ASP A 145 17.19 -1.79 9.06
C ASP A 145 15.90 -1.66 8.26
N VAL A 146 15.40 -2.79 7.76
CA VAL A 146 14.17 -2.87 6.98
C VAL A 146 13.18 -3.74 7.75
N ARG A 147 12.06 -3.13 8.13
CA ARG A 147 10.93 -3.83 8.74
C ARG A 147 9.81 -3.97 7.73
N ILE A 148 9.17 -5.13 7.71
CA ILE A 148 7.97 -5.36 6.93
C ILE A 148 6.78 -5.40 7.89
N ASP A 149 5.82 -4.53 7.66
CA ASP A 149 4.60 -4.43 8.47
C ASP A 149 3.37 -4.81 7.61
N LEU A 150 2.31 -5.26 8.26
CA LEU A 150 0.99 -5.43 7.64
C LEU A 150 0.00 -4.51 8.34
N VAL A 151 -0.77 -3.77 7.53
CA VAL A 151 -1.86 -2.93 8.02
C VAL A 151 -3.17 -3.43 7.42
N ALA A 152 -4.03 -4.00 8.25
CA ALA A 152 -5.36 -4.46 7.86
C ALA A 152 -6.43 -3.43 8.22
N ILE A 153 -7.30 -3.11 7.26
CA ILE A 153 -8.37 -2.12 7.38
C ILE A 153 -9.71 -2.84 7.28
N VAL A 154 -10.56 -2.67 8.29
CA VAL A 154 -11.96 -3.11 8.28
C VAL A 154 -12.85 -1.87 8.29
N PRO A 155 -13.43 -1.46 7.15
CA PRO A 155 -14.37 -0.35 7.13
C PRO A 155 -15.59 -0.69 7.98
N SER A 156 -16.04 0.26 8.80
CA SER A 156 -17.32 0.18 9.49
C SER A 156 -18.38 1.00 8.77
N ALA A 157 -19.64 0.55 8.84
CA ALA A 157 -20.79 1.34 8.43
C ALA A 157 -20.97 2.62 9.27
N SER A 158 -20.43 2.66 10.50
CA SER A 158 -20.46 3.83 11.39
C SER A 158 -19.42 4.92 11.05
N GLY A 159 -18.66 4.76 9.97
CA GLY A 159 -17.67 5.73 9.47
C GLY A 159 -16.26 5.59 10.06
N ALA A 160 -16.09 4.90 11.19
CA ALA A 160 -14.77 4.62 11.76
C ALA A 160 -14.25 3.24 11.34
N ALA A 161 -13.08 3.17 10.71
CA ALA A 161 -12.46 1.90 10.35
C ALA A 161 -11.76 1.28 11.56
N HIS A 162 -11.78 -0.04 11.68
CA HIS A 162 -10.85 -0.75 12.53
C HIS A 162 -9.56 -0.97 11.76
N VAL A 163 -8.45 -0.54 12.34
CA VAL A 163 -7.11 -0.75 11.84
C VAL A 163 -6.43 -1.76 12.73
N GLU A 164 -5.81 -2.74 12.12
CA GLU A 164 -4.94 -3.68 12.79
C GLU A 164 -3.55 -3.58 12.16
N HIS A 165 -2.54 -3.32 12.99
CA HIS A 165 -1.16 -3.15 12.57
C HIS A 165 -0.30 -4.22 13.21
N VAL A 166 0.29 -5.08 12.38
CA VAL A 166 1.24 -6.11 12.80
C VAL A 166 2.63 -5.66 12.39
N ARG A 167 3.50 -5.45 13.38
CA ARG A 167 4.88 -5.01 13.16
C ARG A 167 5.84 -6.18 13.02
N GLY A 168 6.86 -6.04 12.18
CA GLY A 168 7.99 -6.98 12.15
C GLY A 168 7.61 -8.38 11.65
N MET A 169 6.91 -8.44 10.53
CA MET A 169 6.40 -9.66 9.93
C MET A 169 7.46 -10.40 9.11
N CYS A 170 8.64 -10.71 9.69
CA CYS A 170 9.62 -11.66 9.14
C CYS A 170 10.91 -11.75 9.96
#